data_AF-A0A936HU31-F1
#
_entry.id   AF-A0A936HU31-F1
#
_cell.length_a   1.000
_cell.length_b   1.000
_cell.length_c   1.000
_cell.angle_alpha   90.00
_cell.angle_beta   90.00
_cell.angle_gamma   90.00
#
_symmetry.space_group_name_H-M   'P 1'
#
loop_
_entity.id
_entity.type
_entity.pdbx_description
1 polymer ?
#
loop_
_entity_poly.entity_id
_entity_poly.type
_entity_poly.pdbx_seq_one_letter_code
_entity_poly.pdbx_strand_id
1 'polypeptide(L)'
;MFPNWHDGLYLPTVADEVHIVAPHAITITNSDGFPAELRINVQPKSTDGILSSRAKALAALLRRTHGDTAAFLDRYLRANEEAPDLDDLRVDLKNILENHRSALEYVAHFMAERCSPIPSRDRVQFPIAHPNDDATTFSKKLGGWFPGLESTAPALIEYLLSIQHFAGERWLSDFADLTNFNKHHALSEQELAEFDSIVLRVGEVGLRLGELGLESVSIEEGGSILFQAKNEPFPALRGPQQIDARTRALSHADAEIELLWERRRLYRIAGASKSIAGMVWEVSKNVFRVVDKVPVLLGAAVSPRKAD
;
A
#
# COMPACT_ATOMS: atom_id res chain seq x y z
N MET A 1 -8.22 7.35 3.13
CA MET A 1 -8.76 6.27 3.97
C MET A 1 -9.80 5.57 3.12
N PHE A 2 -9.60 4.28 2.89
CA PHE A 2 -10.59 3.44 2.20
C PHE A 2 -11.77 3.17 3.13
N PRO A 3 -12.96 2.85 2.59
CA PRO A 3 -14.17 2.90 3.39
C PRO A 3 -14.17 1.89 4.54
N ASN A 4 -14.59 2.34 5.72
CA ASN A 4 -15.02 1.49 6.82
C ASN A 4 -16.27 0.72 6.38
N TRP A 5 -16.11 -0.55 6.00
CA TRP A 5 -17.22 -1.39 5.53
C TRP A 5 -17.75 -2.39 6.57
N HIS A 6 -17.24 -2.39 7.80
CA HIS A 6 -17.88 -3.11 8.89
C HIS A 6 -18.73 -2.12 9.66
N ASP A 7 -20.05 -2.29 9.70
CA ASP A 7 -20.94 -2.01 10.82
C ASP A 7 -20.59 -0.83 11.78
N GLY A 8 -20.04 0.28 11.27
CA GLY A 8 -19.56 1.41 12.09
C GLY A 8 -18.18 1.26 12.75
N LEU A 9 -17.37 0.24 12.43
CA LEU A 9 -16.04 0.02 13.02
C LEU A 9 -14.94 0.83 12.31
N TYR A 10 -14.07 1.51 13.06
CA TYR A 10 -12.84 2.14 12.55
C TYR A 10 -11.65 1.18 12.72
N LEU A 11 -11.16 0.63 11.60
CA LEU A 11 -10.03 -0.31 11.58
C LEU A 11 -8.81 0.35 10.92
N PRO A 12 -7.68 0.53 11.62
CA PRO A 12 -6.44 0.93 10.98
C PRO A 12 -5.92 -0.23 10.13
N THR A 13 -5.57 0.07 8.88
CA THR A 13 -5.16 -0.91 7.86
C THR A 13 -3.80 -0.55 7.26
N VAL A 14 -3.01 0.25 7.98
CA VAL A 14 -1.78 0.88 7.49
C VAL A 14 -0.53 0.12 7.96
N ALA A 15 -0.30 -1.08 7.42
CA ALA A 15 1.01 -1.78 7.29
C ALA A 15 0.75 -3.22 6.77
N ASP A 16 1.78 -3.93 6.30
CA ASP A 16 1.68 -5.39 6.07
C ASP A 16 1.95 -6.14 7.38
N GLU A 17 2.94 -5.68 8.13
CA GLU A 17 3.33 -6.19 9.43
C GLU A 17 3.52 -5.02 10.40
N VAL A 18 2.97 -5.13 11.60
CA VAL A 18 3.18 -4.15 12.66
C VAL A 18 4.06 -4.79 13.72
N HIS A 19 5.30 -4.32 13.83
CA HIS A 19 6.22 -4.70 14.88
C HIS A 19 6.28 -3.62 15.96
N ILE A 20 5.91 -3.97 17.20
CA ILE A 20 5.83 -3.04 18.32
C ILE A 20 6.91 -3.41 19.33
N VAL A 21 7.97 -2.62 19.33
CA VAL A 21 9.13 -2.82 20.23
C VAL A 21 8.94 -2.06 21.54
N ALA A 22 9.47 -2.57 22.65
CA ALA A 22 9.37 -1.87 23.94
C ALA A 22 10.07 -0.49 23.90
N PRO A 23 9.62 0.50 24.69
CA PRO A 23 8.38 0.57 25.46
C PRO A 23 7.23 1.21 24.63
N HIS A 24 7.21 1.00 23.32
CA HIS A 24 6.29 1.71 22.43
C HIS A 24 4.85 1.21 22.61
N ALA A 25 3.91 2.15 22.43
CA ALA A 25 2.50 1.87 22.38
C ALA A 25 1.90 2.43 21.08
N ILE A 26 1.05 1.64 20.42
CA ILE A 26 0.22 2.11 19.31
C ILE A 26 -1.20 2.32 19.83
N THR A 27 -1.72 3.53 19.70
CA THR A 27 -3.11 3.83 20.06
C THR A 27 -3.99 3.79 18.82
N ILE A 28 -5.02 2.95 18.84
CA ILE A 28 -6.07 2.91 17.83
C ILE A 28 -7.26 3.72 18.36
N THR A 29 -7.67 4.76 17.65
CA THR A 29 -8.71 5.70 18.11
C THR A 29 -9.91 5.73 17.18
N ASN A 30 -11.10 5.94 17.76
CA ASN A 30 -12.29 6.40 17.02
C ASN A 30 -12.39 7.92 17.19
N SER A 31 -12.29 8.70 16.11
CA SER A 31 -12.56 10.14 16.14
C SER A 31 -14.00 10.40 15.70
N ASP A 32 -14.77 11.08 16.56
CA ASP A 32 -16.20 11.44 16.39
C ASP A 32 -16.50 12.36 15.18
N GLY A 33 -16.21 11.92 13.96
CA GLY A 33 -16.61 12.59 12.73
C GLY A 33 -15.43 12.94 11.82
N PHE A 34 -15.32 12.14 10.77
CA PHE A 34 -14.36 12.17 9.65
C PHE A 34 -12.98 11.60 9.95
N PRO A 35 -12.51 10.64 9.12
CA PRO A 35 -11.15 10.17 9.24
C PRO A 35 -10.15 11.26 8.87
N ALA A 36 -9.01 11.26 9.56
CA ALA A 36 -7.84 12.04 9.18
C ALA A 36 -7.61 11.89 7.67
N GLU A 37 -7.83 12.98 6.96
CA GLU A 37 -7.63 13.11 5.53
C GLU A 37 -6.20 12.62 5.20
N LEU A 38 -6.05 11.65 4.28
CA LEU A 38 -4.74 11.35 3.69
C LEU A 38 -4.35 12.60 2.89
N ARG A 39 -3.65 13.52 3.55
CA ARG A 39 -3.13 14.72 2.92
C ARG A 39 -1.84 14.35 2.20
N ILE A 40 -1.99 13.94 0.93
CA ILE A 40 -0.85 13.87 0.02
C ILE A 40 -0.40 15.31 -0.26
N ASN A 41 0.52 15.82 0.55
CA ASN A 41 1.11 17.13 0.39
C ASN A 41 2.15 17.10 -0.74
N VAL A 42 1.69 17.14 -1.98
CA VAL A 42 2.57 17.39 -3.13
C VAL A 42 2.90 18.89 -3.16
N GLN A 43 3.89 19.33 -2.38
CA GLN A 43 4.39 20.69 -2.48
C GLN A 43 5.48 20.77 -3.56
N PRO A 44 5.25 21.48 -4.68
CA PRO A 44 6.33 21.77 -5.62
C PRO A 44 7.32 22.73 -4.95
N LYS A 45 8.46 22.22 -4.50
CA LYS A 45 9.61 23.04 -4.04
C LYS A 45 10.40 23.68 -5.21
N SER A 46 9.80 23.76 -6.40
CA SER A 46 10.49 24.19 -7.62
C SER A 46 9.80 25.39 -8.25
N THR A 47 10.60 26.39 -8.65
CA THR A 47 10.20 27.51 -9.50
C THR A 47 10.04 27.11 -10.97
N ASP A 48 10.31 25.84 -11.32
CA ASP A 48 10.13 25.28 -12.66
C ASP A 48 8.64 24.98 -12.93
N GLY A 49 8.06 25.69 -13.90
CA GLY A 49 6.67 25.53 -14.31
C GLY A 49 6.30 24.12 -14.81
N ILE A 50 7.26 23.37 -15.36
CA ILE A 50 7.04 22.00 -15.84
C ILE A 50 6.82 21.06 -14.64
N LEU A 51 7.68 21.17 -13.62
CA LEU A 51 7.58 20.40 -12.38
C LEU A 51 6.26 20.68 -11.63
N SER A 52 5.84 21.94 -11.59
CA SER A 52 4.57 22.35 -10.97
C SER A 52 3.34 21.78 -11.71
N SER A 53 3.37 21.76 -13.05
CA SER A 53 2.29 21.18 -13.85
C SER A 53 2.16 19.66 -13.67
N ARG A 54 3.29 18.94 -13.61
CA ARG A 54 3.32 17.49 -13.38
C ARG A 54 2.87 17.11 -11.98
N ALA A 55 3.27 17.89 -10.97
CA ALA A 55 2.80 17.72 -9.59
C ALA A 55 1.27 17.85 -9.49
N LYS A 56 0.67 18.81 -10.20
CA LYS A 56 -0.80 18.97 -10.27
C LYS A 56 -1.48 17.80 -10.97
N ALA A 57 -0.91 17.34 -12.09
CA ALA A 57 -1.43 16.19 -12.83
C ALA A 57 -1.36 14.90 -11.98
N LEU A 58 -0.24 14.67 -11.30
CA LEU A 58 -0.08 13.56 -10.36
C LEU A 58 -1.09 13.66 -9.22
N ALA A 59 -1.26 14.84 -8.59
CA ALA A 59 -2.24 15.01 -7.53
C ALA A 59 -3.69 14.74 -8.00
N ALA A 60 -4.04 15.14 -9.24
CA ALA A 60 -5.33 14.84 -9.83
C ALA A 60 -5.49 13.34 -10.10
N LEU A 61 -4.47 12.68 -10.65
CA LEU A 61 -4.43 11.23 -10.86
C LEU A 61 -4.60 10.49 -9.53
N LEU A 62 -3.84 10.81 -8.48
CA LEU A 62 -3.92 10.14 -7.18
C LEU A 62 -5.31 10.28 -6.55
N ARG A 63 -5.93 11.47 -6.62
CA ARG A 63 -7.30 11.67 -6.16
C ARG A 63 -8.30 10.79 -6.92
N ARG A 64 -8.16 10.74 -8.25
CA ARG A 64 -9.03 9.92 -9.10
C ARG A 64 -8.82 8.43 -8.82
N THR A 65 -7.57 7.97 -8.83
CA THR A 65 -7.19 6.59 -8.51
C THR A 65 -7.73 6.17 -7.15
N HIS A 66 -7.58 7.00 -6.11
CA HIS A 66 -8.14 6.70 -4.79
C HIS A 66 -9.67 6.58 -4.82
N GLY A 67 -10.36 7.53 -5.47
CA GLY A 67 -11.83 7.50 -5.59
C GLY A 67 -12.34 6.27 -6.35
N ASP A 68 -11.76 6.00 -7.52
CA ASP A 68 -12.13 4.85 -8.35
C ASP A 68 -11.84 3.53 -7.63
N THR A 69 -10.71 3.44 -6.92
CA THR A 69 -10.34 2.25 -6.14
C THR A 69 -11.32 2.02 -5.00
N ALA A 70 -11.69 3.07 -4.25
CA ALA A 70 -12.67 2.95 -3.18
C ALA A 70 -14.06 2.53 -3.70
N ALA A 71 -14.50 3.11 -4.81
CA ALA A 71 -15.78 2.76 -5.43
C ALA A 71 -15.80 1.32 -5.98
N PHE A 72 -14.70 0.90 -6.63
CA PHE A 72 -14.55 -0.47 -7.11
C PHE A 72 -14.57 -1.47 -5.96
N LEU A 73 -13.77 -1.24 -4.92
CA LEU A 73 -13.71 -2.14 -3.78
C LEU A 73 -15.08 -2.23 -3.07
N ASP A 74 -15.86 -1.14 -2.97
CA ASP A 74 -17.23 -1.18 -2.41
C ASP A 74 -18.12 -2.11 -3.23
N ARG A 75 -18.17 -1.89 -4.56
CA ARG A 75 -18.93 -2.74 -5.49
C ARG A 75 -18.46 -4.19 -5.45
N TYR A 76 -17.16 -4.41 -5.40
CA TYR A 76 -16.55 -5.73 -5.45
C TYR A 76 -16.82 -6.53 -4.17
N LEU A 77 -16.87 -5.88 -3.02
CA LEU A 77 -17.22 -6.56 -1.77
C LEU A 77 -18.71 -6.87 -1.69
N ARG A 78 -19.58 -5.96 -2.17
CA ARG A 78 -21.02 -6.20 -2.33
C ARG A 78 -21.34 -7.27 -3.38
N ALA A 79 -20.41 -7.53 -4.29
CA ALA A 79 -20.59 -8.49 -5.37
C ALA A 79 -20.98 -9.90 -4.91
N ASN A 80 -20.54 -10.30 -3.71
CA ASN A 80 -20.85 -11.62 -3.17
C ASN A 80 -22.33 -11.74 -2.75
N GLU A 81 -22.99 -10.63 -2.46
CA GLU A 81 -24.39 -10.58 -2.02
C GLU A 81 -25.33 -10.32 -3.19
N GLU A 82 -24.89 -9.51 -4.16
CA GLU A 82 -25.77 -8.94 -5.19
C GLU A 82 -25.64 -9.63 -6.58
N ALA A 83 -24.72 -10.59 -6.74
CA ALA A 83 -24.46 -11.30 -8.00
C ALA A 83 -24.27 -10.38 -9.22
N PRO A 84 -23.27 -9.46 -9.18
CA PRO A 84 -23.09 -8.46 -10.23
C PRO A 84 -22.48 -9.06 -11.49
N ASP A 85 -22.52 -8.27 -12.55
CA ASP A 85 -21.78 -8.52 -13.77
C ASP A 85 -20.27 -8.46 -13.49
N LEU A 86 -19.61 -9.62 -13.54
CA LEU A 86 -18.17 -9.74 -13.35
C LEU A 86 -17.37 -9.11 -14.50
N ASP A 87 -17.94 -8.99 -15.69
CA ASP A 87 -17.22 -8.43 -16.83
C ASP A 87 -17.00 -6.92 -16.65
N ASP A 88 -17.99 -6.20 -16.12
CA ASP A 88 -17.83 -4.80 -15.73
C ASP A 88 -16.77 -4.64 -14.63
N LEU A 89 -16.80 -5.50 -13.60
CA LEU A 89 -15.80 -5.47 -12.52
C LEU A 89 -14.38 -5.78 -13.02
N ARG A 90 -14.24 -6.65 -14.02
CA ARG A 90 -12.95 -6.93 -14.67
C ARG A 90 -12.42 -5.72 -15.43
N VAL A 91 -13.29 -5.00 -16.13
CA VAL A 91 -12.93 -3.75 -16.82
C VAL A 91 -12.50 -2.67 -15.80
N ASP A 92 -13.24 -2.53 -14.70
CA ASP A 92 -12.89 -1.59 -13.63
C ASP A 92 -11.54 -1.93 -13.00
N LEU A 93 -11.28 -3.21 -12.73
CA LEU A 93 -10.00 -3.69 -12.22
C LEU A 93 -8.84 -3.30 -13.15
N LYS A 94 -8.99 -3.57 -14.47
CA LYS A 94 -7.99 -3.17 -15.48
C LYS A 94 -7.69 -1.66 -15.38
N ASN A 95 -8.72 -0.83 -15.35
CA ASN A 95 -8.54 0.63 -15.32
C ASN A 95 -7.87 1.10 -14.02
N ILE A 96 -8.19 0.50 -12.88
CA ILE A 96 -7.55 0.79 -11.59
C ILE A 96 -6.07 0.44 -11.61
N LEU A 97 -5.72 -0.73 -12.14
CA LEU A 97 -4.32 -1.16 -12.25
C LEU A 97 -3.52 -0.21 -13.16
N GLU A 98 -4.09 0.18 -14.30
CA GLU A 98 -3.46 1.15 -15.22
C GLU A 98 -3.28 2.54 -14.60
N ASN A 99 -4.24 3.00 -13.79
CA ASN A 99 -4.15 4.26 -13.06
C ASN A 99 -3.05 4.25 -12.00
N HIS A 100 -2.92 3.15 -11.25
CA HIS A 100 -1.81 2.95 -10.30
C HIS A 100 -0.46 2.89 -11.01
N ARG A 101 -0.39 2.21 -12.16
CA ARG A 101 0.83 2.10 -12.96
C ARG A 101 1.26 3.49 -13.42
N SER A 102 0.31 4.29 -13.91
CA SER A 102 0.56 5.67 -14.33
C SER A 102 1.14 6.52 -13.20
N ALA A 103 0.68 6.35 -11.95
CA ALA A 103 1.24 7.07 -10.80
C ALA A 103 2.72 6.74 -10.58
N LEU A 104 3.12 5.47 -10.72
CA LEU A 104 4.53 5.07 -10.65
C LEU A 104 5.35 5.66 -11.81
N GLU A 105 4.80 5.75 -13.02
CA GLU A 105 5.51 6.38 -14.15
C GLU A 105 5.75 7.88 -13.93
N TYR A 106 4.82 8.59 -13.29
CA TYR A 106 5.06 9.97 -12.87
C TYR A 106 6.23 10.07 -11.87
N VAL A 107 6.34 9.14 -10.93
CA VAL A 107 7.47 9.06 -10.00
C VAL A 107 8.78 8.79 -10.73
N ALA A 108 8.78 7.89 -11.72
CA ALA A 108 9.95 7.60 -12.54
C ALA A 108 10.43 8.85 -13.31
N HIS A 109 9.51 9.62 -13.89
CA HIS A 109 9.84 10.89 -14.52
C HIS A 109 10.43 11.91 -13.54
N PHE A 110 9.93 11.95 -12.30
CA PHE A 110 10.48 12.82 -11.26
C PHE A 110 11.91 12.40 -10.86
N MET A 111 12.20 11.10 -10.81
CA MET A 111 13.55 10.57 -10.59
C MET A 111 14.50 10.92 -11.75
N ALA A 112 14.04 10.77 -12.99
CA ALA A 112 14.82 11.04 -14.20
C ALA A 112 15.33 12.49 -14.26
N GLU A 113 14.55 13.46 -13.77
CA GLU A 113 14.96 14.87 -13.73
C GLU A 113 16.12 15.17 -12.77
N ARG A 114 16.45 14.22 -11.88
CA ARG A 114 17.60 14.31 -10.96
C ARG A 114 18.83 13.55 -11.45
N CYS A 115 18.73 12.89 -12.60
CA CYS A 115 19.84 12.15 -13.22
C CYS A 115 20.78 13.09 -13.97
N SER A 116 22.02 12.63 -14.15
CA SER A 116 23.04 13.31 -14.96
C SER A 116 23.87 12.28 -15.72
N PRO A 117 23.66 12.13 -17.05
CA PRO A 117 22.74 12.89 -17.89
C PRO A 117 21.26 12.59 -17.62
N ILE A 118 20.36 13.47 -18.05
CA ILE A 118 18.93 13.18 -18.00
C ILE A 118 18.61 12.10 -19.05
N PRO A 119 18.00 10.96 -18.67
CA PRO A 119 17.66 9.90 -19.62
C PRO A 119 16.58 10.34 -20.61
N SER A 120 16.54 9.70 -21.77
CA SER A 120 15.53 9.98 -22.80
C SER A 120 14.13 9.58 -22.33
N ARG A 121 13.13 10.41 -22.63
CA ARG A 121 11.76 10.28 -22.08
C ARG A 121 11.09 8.95 -22.43
N ASP A 122 11.37 8.39 -23.60
CA ASP A 122 10.86 7.09 -24.07
C ASP A 122 11.40 5.90 -23.27
N ARG A 123 12.48 6.10 -22.52
CA ARG A 123 13.14 5.06 -21.71
C ARG A 123 12.86 5.19 -20.21
N VAL A 124 12.14 6.22 -19.80
CA VAL A 124 11.84 6.44 -18.38
C VAL A 124 10.64 5.60 -18.01
N GLN A 125 10.89 4.54 -17.23
CA GLN A 125 9.87 3.72 -16.62
C GLN A 125 10.17 3.50 -15.14
N PHE A 126 9.14 3.30 -14.33
CA PHE A 126 9.35 2.93 -12.94
C PHE A 126 10.11 1.60 -12.87
N PRO A 127 11.22 1.53 -12.10
CA PRO A 127 12.10 0.38 -12.15
C PRO A 127 11.49 -0.82 -11.42
N ILE A 128 11.32 -1.92 -12.14
CA ILE A 128 10.83 -3.19 -11.61
C ILE A 128 11.81 -4.28 -12.01
N ALA A 129 12.26 -5.06 -11.03
CA ALA A 129 13.17 -6.17 -11.26
C ALA A 129 12.47 -7.29 -12.04
N HIS A 130 13.14 -7.87 -13.03
CA HIS A 130 12.68 -9.10 -13.66
C HIS A 130 12.72 -10.24 -12.63
N PRO A 131 11.84 -11.25 -12.66
CA PRO A 131 11.85 -12.38 -11.72
C PRO A 131 13.18 -13.17 -11.58
N ASN A 132 14.14 -12.93 -12.48
CA ASN A 132 15.46 -13.58 -12.49
C ASN A 132 16.60 -12.62 -12.08
N ASP A 133 16.28 -11.36 -11.78
CA ASP A 133 17.28 -10.38 -11.37
C ASP A 133 17.57 -10.54 -9.88
N ASP A 134 18.85 -10.58 -9.51
CA ASP A 134 19.27 -10.35 -8.13
C ASP A 134 19.50 -8.85 -7.86
N ALA A 135 19.75 -8.49 -6.60
CA ALA A 135 20.01 -7.11 -6.19
C ALA A 135 21.16 -6.46 -6.99
N THR A 136 22.22 -7.22 -7.30
CA THR A 136 23.39 -6.74 -8.04
C THR A 136 23.04 -6.42 -9.50
N THR A 137 22.30 -7.33 -10.15
CA THR A 137 21.87 -7.21 -11.54
C THR A 137 20.89 -6.05 -11.69
N PHE A 138 19.93 -5.94 -10.77
CA PHE A 138 18.97 -4.84 -10.76
C PHE A 138 19.65 -3.48 -10.52
N SER A 139 20.60 -3.40 -9.57
CA SER A 139 21.37 -2.16 -9.33
C SER A 139 22.14 -1.69 -10.58
N LYS A 140 22.77 -2.63 -11.31
CA LYS A 140 23.41 -2.30 -12.60
C LYS A 140 22.42 -1.76 -13.63
N LYS A 141 21.22 -2.34 -13.73
CA LYS A 141 20.16 -1.84 -14.63
C LYS A 141 19.68 -0.44 -14.22
N LEU A 142 19.48 -0.22 -12.92
CA LEU A 142 19.14 1.10 -12.37
C LEU A 142 20.16 2.16 -12.78
N GLY A 143 21.45 1.87 -12.71
CA GLY A 143 22.50 2.80 -13.18
C GLY A 143 22.40 3.15 -14.67
N GLY A 144 21.89 2.23 -15.50
CA GLY A 144 21.61 2.48 -16.91
C GLY A 144 20.33 3.27 -17.16
N TRP A 145 19.27 3.02 -16.39
CA TRP A 145 17.97 3.70 -16.52
C TRP A 145 17.99 5.10 -15.92
N PHE A 146 18.70 5.28 -14.81
CA PHE A 146 18.76 6.49 -14.01
C PHE A 146 20.23 6.86 -13.69
N PRO A 147 21.00 7.31 -14.70
CA PRO A 147 22.44 7.54 -14.53
C PRO A 147 22.74 8.68 -13.55
N GLY A 148 23.71 8.44 -12.67
CA GLY A 148 24.12 9.40 -11.62
C GLY A 148 23.16 9.49 -10.43
N LEU A 149 22.06 8.73 -10.43
CA LEU A 149 21.10 8.74 -9.32
C LEU A 149 21.69 8.11 -8.05
N GLU A 150 22.50 7.06 -8.18
CA GLU A 150 23.17 6.42 -7.03
C GLU A 150 24.09 7.37 -6.27
N SER A 151 24.82 8.22 -7.00
CA SER A 151 25.72 9.21 -6.38
C SER A 151 24.97 10.38 -5.75
N THR A 152 23.80 10.73 -6.28
CA THR A 152 23.04 11.90 -5.82
C THR A 152 22.03 11.54 -4.73
N ALA A 153 21.39 10.38 -4.82
CA ALA A 153 20.36 9.91 -3.90
C ALA A 153 20.55 8.42 -3.53
N PRO A 154 21.64 8.04 -2.84
CA PRO A 154 21.92 6.64 -2.49
C PRO A 154 20.81 6.00 -1.65
N ALA A 155 20.20 6.76 -0.72
CA ALA A 155 19.07 6.27 0.07
C ALA A 155 17.82 5.93 -0.78
N LEU A 156 17.65 6.58 -1.94
CA LEU A 156 16.61 6.20 -2.89
C LEU A 156 16.94 4.86 -3.55
N ILE A 157 18.20 4.61 -3.91
CA ILE A 157 18.61 3.33 -4.49
C ILE A 157 18.36 2.19 -3.49
N GLU A 158 18.77 2.37 -2.23
CA GLU A 158 18.49 1.40 -1.16
C GLU A 158 16.99 1.12 -1.03
N TYR A 159 16.16 2.16 -1.05
CA TYR A 159 14.70 2.00 -1.01
C TYR A 159 14.15 1.27 -2.24
N LEU A 160 14.64 1.57 -3.45
CA LEU A 160 14.18 0.89 -4.66
C LEU A 160 14.57 -0.58 -4.67
N LEU A 161 15.73 -0.94 -4.12
CA LEU A 161 16.17 -2.33 -3.91
C LEU A 161 15.28 -3.03 -2.88
N SER A 162 14.92 -2.36 -1.79
CA SER A 162 14.17 -2.97 -0.69
C SER A 162 12.73 -3.33 -1.05
N ILE A 163 12.17 -2.78 -2.13
CA ILE A 163 10.78 -3.03 -2.57
C ILE A 163 10.68 -4.05 -3.72
N GLN A 164 11.77 -4.75 -4.06
CA GLN A 164 11.79 -5.76 -5.14
C GLN A 164 11.67 -7.19 -4.60
N HIS A 165 11.34 -8.13 -5.48
CA HIS A 165 11.12 -9.54 -5.14
C HIS A 165 12.32 -10.21 -4.44
N PHE A 166 13.56 -9.86 -4.78
CA PHE A 166 14.75 -10.41 -4.13
C PHE A 166 14.94 -9.93 -2.69
N ALA A 167 14.22 -8.88 -2.27
CA ALA A 167 14.14 -8.43 -0.87
C ALA A 167 12.95 -9.07 -0.12
N GLY A 168 12.26 -10.02 -0.74
CA GLY A 168 11.03 -10.64 -0.21
C GLY A 168 9.73 -9.94 -0.65
N GLU A 169 9.82 -8.81 -1.35
CA GLU A 169 8.68 -7.97 -1.72
C GLU A 169 8.16 -8.28 -3.13
N ARG A 170 7.09 -9.06 -3.23
CA ARG A 170 6.55 -9.52 -4.53
C ARG A 170 5.48 -8.63 -5.15
N TRP A 171 4.91 -7.70 -4.37
CA TRP A 171 3.76 -6.91 -4.81
C TRP A 171 4.01 -6.17 -6.13
N LEU A 172 5.23 -5.67 -6.37
CA LEU A 172 5.54 -4.84 -7.52
C LEU A 172 5.66 -5.66 -8.82
N SER A 173 6.24 -6.85 -8.76
CA SER A 173 6.29 -7.77 -9.92
C SER A 173 4.91 -8.32 -10.23
N ASP A 174 4.20 -8.78 -9.21
CA ASP A 174 2.85 -9.36 -9.37
C ASP A 174 1.88 -8.30 -9.91
N PHE A 175 1.99 -7.04 -9.44
CA PHE A 175 1.26 -5.90 -9.97
C PHE A 175 1.56 -5.61 -11.45
N ALA A 176 2.85 -5.62 -11.83
CA ALA A 176 3.26 -5.34 -13.20
C ALA A 176 2.77 -6.41 -14.17
N ASP A 177 2.93 -7.69 -13.81
CA ASP A 177 2.48 -8.83 -14.61
C ASP A 177 0.96 -8.78 -14.78
N LEU A 178 0.23 -8.53 -13.70
CA LEU A 178 -1.23 -8.44 -13.77
C LEU A 178 -1.72 -7.27 -14.63
N THR A 179 -1.10 -6.10 -14.49
CA THR A 179 -1.44 -4.92 -15.31
C THR A 179 -1.19 -5.21 -16.79
N ASN A 180 -0.03 -5.81 -17.11
CA ASN A 180 0.32 -6.16 -18.48
C ASN A 180 -0.63 -7.21 -19.07
N PHE A 181 -0.98 -8.24 -18.29
CA PHE A 181 -1.94 -9.26 -18.70
C PHE A 181 -3.30 -8.64 -19.06
N ASN A 182 -3.88 -7.83 -18.16
CA ASN A 182 -5.18 -7.18 -18.36
C ASN A 182 -5.18 -6.15 -19.48
N LYS A 183 -4.03 -5.57 -19.80
CA LYS A 183 -3.89 -4.56 -20.87
C LYS A 183 -3.71 -5.18 -22.26
N HIS A 184 -2.91 -6.24 -22.38
CA HIS A 184 -2.42 -6.73 -23.67
C HIS A 184 -2.98 -8.08 -24.10
N HIS A 185 -3.52 -8.87 -23.17
CA HIS A 185 -3.93 -10.24 -23.46
C HIS A 185 -5.45 -10.43 -23.32
N ALA A 186 -5.94 -10.45 -22.09
CA ALA A 186 -7.34 -10.67 -21.76
C ALA A 186 -7.62 -10.12 -20.37
N LEU A 187 -8.89 -9.95 -20.02
CA LEU A 187 -9.28 -9.67 -18.64
C LEU A 187 -9.07 -10.92 -17.78
N SER A 188 -8.50 -10.76 -16.58
CA SER A 188 -8.21 -11.88 -15.69
C SER A 188 -9.48 -12.64 -15.30
N GLU A 189 -9.41 -13.97 -15.42
CA GLU A 189 -10.46 -14.86 -14.93
C GLU A 189 -10.58 -14.73 -13.41
N GLN A 190 -11.82 -14.71 -12.92
CA GLN A 190 -12.14 -14.50 -11.51
C GLN A 190 -12.96 -15.67 -10.98
N GLU A 191 -12.63 -16.14 -9.80
CA GLU A 191 -13.33 -17.23 -9.11
C GLU A 191 -13.61 -16.86 -7.64
N LEU A 192 -14.67 -17.41 -7.08
CA LEU A 192 -14.96 -17.27 -5.64
C LEU A 192 -14.06 -18.18 -4.83
N ALA A 193 -13.44 -17.64 -3.78
CA ALA A 193 -12.67 -18.38 -2.80
C ALA A 193 -13.04 -17.92 -1.37
N GLU A 194 -12.80 -18.80 -0.39
CA GLU A 194 -12.96 -18.48 1.02
C GLU A 194 -11.66 -17.93 1.59
N PHE A 195 -11.78 -16.86 2.37
CA PHE A 195 -10.68 -16.20 3.03
C PHE A 195 -10.99 -16.06 4.51
N ASP A 196 -10.01 -16.40 5.34
CA ASP A 196 -10.09 -16.28 6.79
C ASP A 196 -9.44 -14.96 7.23
N SER A 197 -10.09 -14.27 8.16
CA SER A 197 -9.58 -13.09 8.85
C SER A 197 -9.93 -13.20 10.34
N ILE A 198 -9.19 -12.46 11.17
CA ILE A 198 -9.60 -12.20 12.55
C ILE A 198 -9.80 -10.70 12.76
N VAL A 199 -10.68 -10.36 13.70
CA VAL A 199 -10.90 -8.99 14.14
C VAL A 199 -10.71 -8.91 15.64
N LEU A 200 -9.74 -8.12 16.08
CA LEU A 200 -9.56 -7.71 17.46
C LEU A 200 -10.37 -6.45 17.68
N ARG A 201 -11.31 -6.40 18.62
CA ARG A 201 -12.12 -5.17 18.81
C ARG A 201 -12.43 -4.86 20.26
N VAL A 202 -12.67 -3.57 20.49
CA VAL A 202 -13.22 -2.97 21.70
C VAL A 202 -14.29 -1.98 21.26
N GLY A 203 -15.56 -2.34 21.46
CA GLY A 203 -16.69 -1.54 20.98
C GLY A 203 -16.62 -1.30 19.47
N GLU A 204 -16.55 -0.02 19.06
CA GLU A 204 -16.49 0.41 17.65
C GLU A 204 -15.06 0.53 17.09
N VAL A 205 -14.05 0.19 17.90
CA VAL A 205 -12.64 0.28 17.53
C VAL A 205 -12.10 -1.13 17.37
N GLY A 206 -11.32 -1.38 16.32
CA GLY A 206 -10.69 -2.68 16.18
C GLY A 206 -9.47 -2.70 15.28
N LEU A 207 -8.93 -3.90 15.10
CA LEU A 207 -7.83 -4.22 14.21
C LEU A 207 -8.20 -5.50 13.47
N ARG A 208 -8.03 -5.52 12.15
CA ARG A 208 -8.25 -6.72 11.32
C ARG A 208 -6.92 -7.30 10.88
N LEU A 209 -6.80 -8.63 11.00
CA LEU A 209 -5.68 -9.38 10.47
C LEU A 209 -6.16 -10.44 9.47
N GLY A 210 -5.34 -10.75 8.47
CA GLY A 210 -5.67 -11.62 7.34
C GLY A 210 -6.19 -10.84 6.13
N GLU A 211 -7.16 -11.42 5.43
CA GLU A 211 -7.70 -10.82 4.22
C GLU A 211 -8.36 -9.45 4.52
N LEU A 212 -8.04 -8.44 3.70
CA LEU A 212 -8.41 -7.02 3.87
C LEU A 212 -7.85 -6.33 5.14
N GLY A 213 -6.88 -6.93 5.82
CA GLY A 213 -6.27 -6.39 7.05
C GLY A 213 -4.75 -6.36 7.01
N LEU A 214 -4.14 -6.32 8.19
CA LEU A 214 -2.71 -6.59 8.36
C LEU A 214 -2.43 -8.08 8.13
N GLU A 215 -1.26 -8.43 7.64
CA GLU A 215 -0.87 -9.84 7.56
C GLU A 215 -0.62 -10.40 8.96
N SER A 216 0.16 -9.67 9.76
CA SER A 216 0.45 -10.03 11.14
C SER A 216 0.79 -8.82 12.01
N VAL A 217 0.76 -9.05 13.32
CA VAL A 217 1.17 -8.11 14.36
C VAL A 217 2.10 -8.86 15.30
N SER A 218 3.28 -8.29 15.55
CA SER A 218 4.21 -8.78 16.56
C SER A 218 4.42 -7.71 17.62
N ILE A 219 4.18 -8.07 18.88
CA ILE A 219 4.34 -7.19 20.04
C ILE A 219 5.46 -7.78 20.89
N GLU A 220 6.58 -7.07 21.03
CA GLU A 220 7.68 -7.47 21.90
C GLU A 220 7.33 -7.29 23.38
N GLU A 221 8.11 -7.90 24.26
CA GLU A 221 7.98 -7.73 25.71
C GLU A 221 7.99 -6.24 26.10
N GLY A 222 6.97 -5.78 26.81
CA GLY A 222 6.81 -4.37 27.20
C GLY A 222 6.21 -3.45 26.11
N GLY A 223 5.99 -3.95 24.89
CA GLY A 223 5.18 -3.27 23.87
C GLY A 223 3.67 -3.45 24.12
N SER A 224 2.85 -2.53 23.60
CA SER A 224 1.38 -2.66 23.69
C SER A 224 0.60 -2.00 22.56
N ILE A 225 -0.61 -2.50 22.30
CA ILE A 225 -1.63 -1.84 21.49
C ILE A 225 -2.74 -1.37 22.42
N LEU A 226 -3.09 -0.10 22.36
CA LEU A 226 -4.12 0.54 23.16
C LEU A 226 -5.34 0.82 22.29
N PHE A 227 -6.51 0.32 22.67
CA PHE A 227 -7.77 0.59 21.99
C PHE A 227 -8.46 1.76 22.69
N GLN A 228 -8.68 2.88 22.01
CA GLN A 228 -9.34 4.06 22.56
C GLN A 228 -10.77 4.20 22.01
N ALA A 229 -11.73 3.67 22.76
CA ALA A 229 -13.15 3.94 22.55
C ALA A 229 -13.63 5.02 23.55
N LYS A 230 -14.22 6.11 23.04
CA LYS A 230 -15.00 7.14 23.77
C LYS A 230 -14.67 7.33 25.27
N ASN A 231 -13.67 8.16 25.62
CA ASN A 231 -13.33 8.59 27.00
C ASN A 231 -13.22 7.50 28.11
N GLU A 232 -13.23 6.22 27.74
CA GLU A 232 -13.11 5.08 28.64
C GLU A 232 -11.63 4.71 28.86
N PRO A 233 -11.31 3.88 29.88
CA PRO A 233 -9.98 3.27 29.99
C PRO A 233 -9.59 2.60 28.67
N PHE A 234 -8.31 2.60 28.34
CA PHE A 234 -7.78 2.05 27.09
C PHE A 234 -7.46 0.56 27.27
N PRO A 235 -8.31 -0.39 26.79
CA PRO A 235 -7.93 -1.79 26.87
C PRO A 235 -6.68 -2.01 26.05
N ALA A 236 -5.78 -2.82 26.59
CA ALA A 236 -4.46 -3.04 26.02
C ALA A 236 -4.24 -4.50 25.66
N LEU A 237 -3.64 -4.70 24.50
CA LEU A 237 -3.04 -5.95 24.08
C LEU A 237 -1.53 -5.84 24.30
N ARG A 238 -0.97 -6.65 25.21
CA ARG A 238 0.40 -6.48 25.70
C ARG A 238 1.32 -7.60 25.19
N GLY A 239 2.56 -7.26 24.85
CA GLY A 239 3.54 -8.27 24.47
C GLY A 239 4.09 -9.06 25.67
N PRO A 240 4.80 -10.17 25.42
CA PRO A 240 5.15 -10.68 24.10
C PRO A 240 4.03 -11.52 23.46
N GLN A 241 3.66 -11.22 22.20
CA GLN A 241 2.78 -12.08 21.40
C GLN A 241 2.86 -11.81 19.89
N GLN A 242 2.64 -12.85 19.09
CA GLN A 242 2.48 -12.77 17.64
C GLN A 242 1.04 -13.13 17.27
N ILE A 243 0.41 -12.29 16.45
CA ILE A 243 -0.99 -12.38 16.09
C ILE A 243 -1.10 -12.36 14.57
N ASP A 244 -1.83 -13.32 14.01
CA ASP A 244 -2.11 -13.43 12.58
C ASP A 244 -3.53 -13.99 12.36
N ALA A 245 -3.93 -14.19 11.10
CA ALA A 245 -5.24 -14.75 10.75
C ALA A 245 -5.50 -16.17 11.32
N ARG A 246 -4.50 -16.82 11.91
CA ARG A 246 -4.58 -18.17 12.50
C ARG A 246 -4.63 -18.14 14.03
N THR A 247 -4.37 -17.01 14.69
CA THR A 247 -4.33 -16.88 16.16
C THR A 247 -5.66 -17.19 16.82
N ARG A 248 -5.77 -18.36 17.49
CA ARG A 248 -6.98 -18.88 18.16
C ARG A 248 -7.32 -18.26 19.52
N ALA A 249 -6.33 -17.67 20.19
CA ALA A 249 -6.51 -17.05 21.48
C ALA A 249 -5.48 -15.93 21.65
N LEU A 250 -5.85 -14.88 22.39
CA LEU A 250 -4.94 -13.80 22.75
C LEU A 250 -4.33 -14.09 24.11
N SER A 251 -3.02 -13.89 24.22
CA SER A 251 -2.32 -13.85 25.50
C SER A 251 -2.28 -12.40 25.98
N HIS A 252 -2.29 -12.15 27.29
CA HIS A 252 -2.06 -10.81 27.85
C HIS A 252 -2.95 -9.68 27.28
N ALA A 253 -4.21 -10.01 26.97
CA ALA A 253 -5.24 -9.07 26.53
C ALA A 253 -6.14 -8.67 27.70
N ASP A 254 -6.55 -7.42 27.74
CA ASP A 254 -7.63 -6.98 28.63
C ASP A 254 -8.95 -7.66 28.24
N ALA A 255 -9.84 -7.88 29.22
CA ALA A 255 -11.04 -8.71 29.06
C ALA A 255 -12.07 -8.12 28.08
N GLU A 256 -11.97 -6.83 27.83
CA GLU A 256 -12.79 -6.05 26.91
C GLU A 256 -12.40 -6.26 25.43
N ILE A 257 -11.23 -6.85 25.16
CA ILE A 257 -10.77 -7.14 23.80
C ILE A 257 -11.41 -8.44 23.31
N GLU A 258 -12.30 -8.30 22.33
CA GLU A 258 -12.93 -9.43 21.66
C GLU A 258 -12.08 -9.90 20.48
N LEU A 259 -11.89 -11.22 20.36
CA LEU A 259 -11.30 -11.88 19.19
C LEU A 259 -12.42 -12.53 18.37
N LEU A 260 -12.72 -11.97 17.20
CA LEU A 260 -13.72 -12.48 16.28
C LEU A 260 -13.09 -13.17 15.09
N TRP A 261 -13.71 -14.28 14.69
CA TRP A 261 -13.37 -15.04 13.50
C TRP A 261 -14.29 -14.65 12.36
N GLU A 262 -13.70 -14.32 11.21
CA GLU A 262 -14.46 -14.06 10.00
C GLU A 262 -13.98 -14.97 8.89
N ARG A 263 -14.93 -15.63 8.23
CA ARG A 263 -14.72 -16.28 6.94
C ARG A 263 -15.56 -15.58 5.91
N ARG A 264 -14.92 -15.09 4.85
CA ARG A 264 -15.60 -14.38 3.76
C ARG A 264 -15.36 -15.09 2.44
N ARG A 265 -16.41 -15.18 1.64
CA ARG A 265 -16.29 -15.55 0.23
C ARG A 265 -15.99 -14.28 -0.54
N LEU A 266 -14.84 -14.23 -1.18
CA LEU A 266 -14.43 -13.10 -2.01
C LEU A 266 -13.95 -13.64 -3.36
N TYR A 267 -14.10 -12.83 -4.40
CA TYR A 267 -13.55 -13.17 -5.69
C TYR A 267 -12.03 -12.92 -5.70
N ARG A 268 -11.29 -13.85 -6.30
CA ARG A 268 -9.86 -13.76 -6.60
C ARG A 268 -9.61 -13.99 -8.07
N ILE A 269 -8.43 -13.60 -8.54
CA ILE A 269 -7.94 -14.08 -9.84
C ILE A 269 -7.71 -15.59 -9.74
N ALA A 270 -8.09 -16.33 -10.77
CA ALA A 270 -7.90 -17.78 -10.80
C ALA A 270 -6.43 -18.14 -10.53
N GLY A 271 -6.20 -18.98 -9.51
CA GLY A 271 -4.86 -19.38 -9.06
C GLY A 271 -4.11 -18.41 -8.15
N ALA A 272 -4.65 -17.21 -7.86
CA ALA A 272 -4.05 -16.27 -6.93
C ALA A 272 -4.29 -16.68 -5.46
N SER A 273 -3.41 -16.26 -4.55
CA SER A 273 -3.51 -16.53 -3.11
C SER A 273 -4.33 -15.49 -2.34
N LYS A 274 -4.46 -14.27 -2.87
CA LYS A 274 -5.21 -13.15 -2.26
C LYS A 274 -6.52 -12.91 -3.00
N SER A 275 -7.51 -12.34 -2.31
CA SER A 275 -8.68 -11.80 -3.02
C SER A 275 -8.26 -10.61 -3.89
N ILE A 276 -9.04 -10.27 -4.92
CA ILE A 276 -8.77 -9.05 -5.70
C ILE A 276 -8.87 -7.82 -4.82
N ALA A 277 -9.77 -7.80 -3.83
CA ALA A 277 -9.88 -6.68 -2.91
C ALA A 277 -8.59 -6.51 -2.07
N GLY A 278 -8.05 -7.61 -1.54
CA GLY A 278 -6.77 -7.60 -0.81
C GLY A 278 -5.58 -7.22 -1.70
N MET A 279 -5.55 -7.70 -2.94
CA MET A 279 -4.53 -7.34 -3.91
C MET A 279 -4.59 -5.86 -4.32
N VAL A 280 -5.78 -5.35 -4.67
CA VAL A 280 -5.97 -3.93 -5.03
C VAL A 280 -5.64 -3.03 -3.85
N TRP A 281 -6.01 -3.45 -2.64
CA TRP A 281 -5.61 -2.78 -1.41
C TRP A 281 -4.09 -2.67 -1.28
N GLU A 282 -3.39 -3.80 -1.38
CA GLU A 282 -1.93 -3.88 -1.29
C GLU A 282 -1.23 -3.01 -2.34
N VAL A 283 -1.67 -3.09 -3.60
CA VAL A 283 -1.15 -2.26 -4.70
C VAL A 283 -1.34 -0.79 -4.38
N SER A 284 -2.54 -0.38 -3.97
CA SER A 284 -2.84 1.03 -3.72
C SER A 284 -1.99 1.60 -2.58
N LYS A 285 -1.92 0.87 -1.46
CA LYS A 285 -1.07 1.22 -0.31
C LYS A 285 0.40 1.38 -0.73
N ASN A 286 0.93 0.40 -1.46
CA ASN A 286 2.34 0.38 -1.84
C ASN A 286 2.70 1.47 -2.87
N VAL A 287 1.82 1.72 -3.84
CA VAL A 287 2.00 2.82 -4.80
C VAL A 287 1.98 4.17 -4.09
N PHE A 288 1.03 4.41 -3.17
CA PHE A 288 1.03 5.66 -2.40
C PHE A 288 2.25 5.80 -1.51
N ARG A 289 2.74 4.72 -0.89
CA ARG A 289 4.00 4.69 -0.13
C ARG A 289 5.18 5.12 -1.01
N VAL A 290 5.29 4.61 -2.23
CA VAL A 290 6.34 5.01 -3.19
C VAL A 290 6.21 6.49 -3.57
N VAL A 291 4.99 6.93 -3.91
CA VAL A 291 4.72 8.32 -4.32
C VAL A 291 5.06 9.32 -3.21
N ASP A 292 4.84 8.97 -1.95
CA ASP A 292 5.19 9.81 -0.79
C ASP A 292 6.70 9.76 -0.47
N LYS A 293 7.29 8.56 -0.45
CA LYS A 293 8.66 8.34 0.01
C LYS A 293 9.71 8.84 -0.99
N VAL A 294 9.53 8.60 -2.28
CA VAL A 294 10.54 8.90 -3.31
C VAL A 294 10.89 10.40 -3.35
N PRO A 295 9.92 11.35 -3.36
CA PRO A 295 10.24 12.77 -3.34
C PRO A 295 11.04 13.21 -2.10
N VAL A 296 10.77 12.62 -0.94
CA VAL A 296 11.52 12.90 0.30
C VAL A 296 12.97 12.44 0.17
N LEU A 297 13.18 11.22 -0.33
CA LEU A 297 14.52 10.65 -0.54
C LEU A 297 15.32 11.41 -1.61
N LEU A 298 14.65 11.93 -2.65
CA LEU A 298 15.23 12.82 -3.65
C LEU A 298 15.50 14.24 -3.13
N GLY A 299 14.76 14.69 -2.13
CA GLY A 299 14.88 16.03 -1.53
C GLY A 299 16.00 16.11 -0.50
N ALA A 300 16.25 15.03 0.25
CA ALA A 300 17.37 14.92 1.20
C ALA A 300 18.75 15.04 0.51
N ALA A 301 18.79 14.83 -0.80
CA ALA A 301 19.99 14.83 -1.65
C ALA A 301 20.50 16.21 -2.09
N VAL A 302 19.79 17.31 -1.83
CA VAL A 302 20.15 18.63 -2.40
C VAL A 302 20.49 19.64 -1.31
N SER A 303 21.79 19.77 -1.01
CA SER A 303 22.33 21.08 -0.63
C SER A 303 22.29 21.96 -1.89
N PRO A 304 21.78 23.20 -1.83
CA PRO A 304 21.59 24.02 -3.01
C PRO A 304 22.93 24.20 -3.72
N ARG A 305 22.99 23.80 -5.00
CA ARG A 305 24.07 24.25 -5.90
C ARG A 305 24.06 25.77 -5.84
N LYS A 306 25.15 26.35 -5.35
CA LYS A 306 25.44 27.76 -5.61
C LYS A 306 25.42 27.93 -7.12
N ALA A 307 24.61 28.86 -7.60
CA ALA A 307 24.75 29.34 -8.95
C ALA A 307 26.10 30.05 -9.02
N ASP A 308 27.03 29.48 -9.78
CA ASP A 308 28.25 30.15 -10.23
C ASP A 308 27.93 30.97 -11.49
#